data_AF-A0A7C2DDI4-F1
#
_entry.id   AF-A0A7C2DDI4-F1
#
_cell.length_a   1.000
_cell.length_b   1.000
_cell.length_c   1.000
_cell.angle_alpha   90.00
_cell.angle_beta   90.00
_cell.angle_gamma   90.00
#
_symmetry.space_group_name_H-M   'P 1'
#
loop_
_entity.id
_entity.type
_entity.pdbx_description
1 polymer ?
#
loop_
_entity_poly.entity_id
_entity_poly.type
_entity_poly.pdbx_seq_one_letter_code
_entity_poly.pdbx_strand_id
1 'polypeptide(L)'
;MFLSIGYAGRKIAEVISILRQHETKALVDIRRWPTSKYAEFRKENLEATLRGMGIAYFHLPELGGFRGNYETYVKTGEFRRGLEKLLELERSYEVVCLLCRERKSKYCHRRYVIRELRRLRRKVVELE
;
A
#
# COMPACT_ATOMS: atom_id res chain seq x y z
N MET A 1 12.35 -4.14 2.36
CA MET A 1 11.42 -4.42 3.48
C MET A 1 10.08 -3.73 3.24
N PHE A 2 8.99 -4.19 3.86
CA PHE A 2 7.67 -3.60 3.67
C PHE A 2 7.14 -2.89 4.91
N LEU A 3 6.40 -1.81 4.66
CA LEU A 3 5.55 -1.12 5.62
C LEU A 3 4.09 -1.23 5.15
N SER A 4 3.12 -1.04 6.05
CA SER A 4 1.71 -0.95 5.70
C SER A 4 1.03 0.14 6.51
N ILE A 5 0.36 1.07 5.83
CA ILE A 5 -0.34 2.19 6.45
C ILE A 5 -1.79 2.33 5.96
N GLY A 6 -2.65 2.73 6.88
CA GLY A 6 -4.03 3.11 6.63
C GLY A 6 -4.28 4.57 6.97
N TYR A 7 -4.89 5.33 6.04
CA TYR A 7 -5.06 6.77 6.21
C TYR A 7 -6.39 7.20 6.86
N ALA A 8 -7.36 6.30 7.07
CA ALA A 8 -8.64 6.66 7.69
C ALA A 8 -8.42 7.36 9.04
N GLY A 9 -9.00 8.54 9.22
CA GLY A 9 -8.85 9.33 10.43
C GLY A 9 -7.50 10.04 10.59
N ARG A 10 -6.61 9.99 9.59
CA ARG A 10 -5.31 10.69 9.59
C ARG A 10 -5.33 11.85 8.61
N LYS A 11 -4.74 12.98 8.98
CA LYS A 11 -4.43 14.05 8.02
C LYS A 11 -3.27 13.61 7.12
N ILE A 12 -3.19 14.15 5.90
CA ILE A 12 -2.05 13.86 5.01
C ILE A 12 -0.70 14.18 5.66
N ALA A 13 -0.61 15.28 6.42
CA ALA A 13 0.62 15.66 7.12
C ALA A 13 1.11 14.57 8.10
N GLU A 14 0.20 13.88 8.78
CA GLU A 14 0.55 12.75 9.66
C GLU A 14 1.07 11.56 8.87
N VAL A 15 0.39 11.21 7.76
CA VAL A 15 0.83 10.12 6.88
C VAL A 15 2.22 10.41 6.35
N ILE A 16 2.46 11.62 5.84
CA ILE A 16 3.77 12.05 5.35
C ILE A 16 4.83 12.00 6.44
N SER A 17 4.54 12.49 7.64
CA SER A 17 5.47 12.44 8.78
C SER A 17 5.93 11.01 9.05
N ILE A 18 4.99 10.06 9.08
CA ILE A 18 5.28 8.64 9.29
C ILE A 18 6.12 8.06 8.14
N LEU A 19 5.77 8.36 6.89
CA LEU A 19 6.55 7.89 5.74
C LEU A 19 8.00 8.36 5.81
N ARG A 20 8.23 9.61 6.25
CA ARG A 20 9.58 10.18 6.44
C ARG A 20 10.32 9.56 7.62
N GLN A 21 9.66 9.37 8.76
CA GLN A 21 10.24 8.72 9.94
C GLN A 21 10.74 7.30 9.65
N HIS A 22 10.09 6.60 8.72
CA HIS A 22 10.48 5.25 8.30
C HIS A 22 11.27 5.24 6.98
N GLU A 23 11.76 6.39 6.51
CA GLU A 23 12.60 6.52 5.32
C GLU A 23 12.00 5.85 4.06
N THR A 24 10.67 5.91 3.94
CA THR A 24 9.95 5.27 2.83
C THR A 24 10.44 5.83 1.50
N LYS A 25 10.80 4.94 0.57
CA LYS A 25 11.26 5.31 -0.79
C LYS A 25 10.17 5.16 -1.84
N ALA A 26 9.25 4.22 -1.64
CA ALA A 26 8.10 4.02 -2.52
C ALA A 26 6.82 3.78 -1.72
N LEU A 27 5.74 4.47 -2.10
CA LEU A 27 4.39 4.20 -1.63
C LEU A 27 3.61 3.45 -2.72
N VAL A 28 3.10 2.28 -2.37
CA VAL A 28 2.27 1.44 -3.24
C VAL A 28 0.83 1.52 -2.78
N ASP A 29 0.02 2.23 -3.56
CA ASP A 29 -1.41 2.28 -3.40
C ASP A 29 -2.06 0.99 -3.88
N ILE A 30 -2.63 0.23 -2.96
CA ILE A 30 -3.34 -1.01 -3.25
C ILE A 30 -4.85 -0.82 -3.12
N ARG A 31 -5.37 0.39 -3.32
CA ARG A 31 -6.81 0.62 -3.51
C ARG A 31 -7.17 0.20 -4.93
N ARG A 32 -8.31 -0.48 -5.11
CA ARG A 32 -8.80 -0.82 -6.46
C ARG A 32 -9.06 0.44 -7.29
N TRP A 33 -9.69 1.43 -6.67
CA TRP A 33 -9.84 2.78 -7.20
C TRP A 33 -9.22 3.77 -6.22
N PRO A 34 -8.17 4.51 -6.60
CA PRO A 34 -7.46 5.43 -5.71
C PRO A 34 -8.20 6.77 -5.54
N THR A 35 -9.51 6.72 -5.35
CA THR A 35 -10.38 7.86 -5.07
C THR A 35 -10.57 8.04 -3.57
N SER A 36 -10.92 9.26 -3.15
CA SER A 36 -11.16 9.59 -1.75
C SER A 36 -12.07 10.81 -1.63
N LYS A 37 -12.84 10.86 -0.53
CA LYS A 37 -13.57 12.06 -0.11
C LYS A 37 -12.61 13.20 0.26
N TYR A 38 -11.47 12.84 0.83
CA TYR A 38 -10.36 13.74 1.15
C TYR A 38 -9.51 13.96 -0.11
N ALA A 39 -9.43 15.20 -0.56
CA ALA A 39 -8.79 15.54 -1.83
C ALA A 39 -7.30 15.17 -1.85
N GLU A 40 -6.61 15.32 -0.72
CA GLU A 40 -5.20 14.96 -0.52
C GLU A 40 -4.88 13.48 -0.79
N PHE A 41 -5.86 12.58 -0.65
CA PHE A 41 -5.69 11.15 -0.83
C PHE A 41 -6.25 10.67 -2.18
N ARG A 42 -6.64 11.58 -3.07
CA ARG A 42 -6.88 11.24 -4.49
C ARG A 42 -5.52 11.02 -5.16
N LYS A 43 -5.48 10.07 -6.10
CA LYS A 43 -4.25 9.64 -6.77
C LYS A 43 -3.34 10.80 -7.17
N GLU A 44 -3.88 11.75 -7.93
CA GLU A 44 -3.12 12.84 -8.56
C GLU A 44 -2.49 13.76 -7.51
N ASN A 45 -3.25 14.09 -6.47
CA ASN A 45 -2.80 14.97 -5.38
C ASN A 45 -1.78 14.26 -4.47
N LEU A 46 -2.01 12.99 -4.19
CA LEU A 46 -1.12 12.19 -3.37
C LEU A 46 0.21 11.97 -4.09
N GLU A 47 0.18 11.60 -5.36
CA GLU A 47 1.37 11.43 -6.21
C GLU A 47 2.17 12.74 -6.31
N ALA A 48 1.51 13.87 -6.55
CA ALA A 48 2.18 15.17 -6.59
C ALA A 48 2.85 15.52 -5.26
N THR A 49 2.17 15.25 -4.14
CA THR A 49 2.70 15.48 -2.78
C THR A 49 3.95 14.63 -2.52
N LEU A 50 3.89 13.34 -2.84
CA LEU A 50 4.98 12.38 -2.61
C LEU A 50 6.20 12.66 -3.49
N ARG A 51 5.97 13.05 -4.75
CA ARG A 51 7.02 13.45 -5.69
C ARG A 51 7.84 14.62 -5.14
N GLY A 52 7.19 15.63 -4.53
CA GLY A 52 7.88 16.74 -3.87
C GLY A 52 8.77 16.33 -2.69
N MET A 53 8.65 15.08 -2.22
CA MET A 53 9.40 14.52 -1.10
C MET A 53 10.38 13.43 -1.54
N GLY A 54 10.50 13.17 -2.84
CA GLY A 54 11.34 12.09 -3.38
C GLY A 54 10.80 10.69 -3.09
N ILE A 55 9.51 10.54 -2.78
CA ILE A 55 8.86 9.24 -2.59
C ILE A 55 8.17 8.85 -3.91
N ALA A 56 8.56 7.72 -4.49
CA ALA A 56 7.92 7.19 -5.67
C ALA A 56 6.49 6.71 -5.36
N TYR A 57 5.55 6.93 -6.28
CA TYR A 57 4.17 6.48 -6.15
C TYR A 57 3.87 5.40 -7.19
N PHE A 58 3.28 4.29 -6.74
CA PHE A 58 2.82 3.21 -7.62
C PHE A 58 1.40 2.83 -7.26
N HIS A 59 0.59 2.49 -8.26
CA HIS A 59 -0.78 2.01 -8.06
C HIS A 59 -0.89 0.57 -8.56
N LEU A 60 -1.22 -0.37 -7.68
CA LEU A 60 -1.38 -1.80 -7.98
C LEU A 60 -2.83 -2.24 -7.70
N PRO A 61 -3.78 -1.98 -8.62
CA PRO A 61 -5.19 -2.36 -8.45
C PRO A 61 -5.42 -3.87 -8.39
N GLU A 62 -4.47 -4.68 -8.84
CA GLU A 62 -4.46 -6.14 -8.74
C GLU A 62 -4.42 -6.61 -7.28
N LEU A 63 -3.84 -5.80 -6.38
CA LEU A 63 -3.86 -6.02 -4.93
C LEU A 63 -5.02 -5.28 -4.24
N GLY A 64 -5.95 -4.76 -5.04
CA GLY A 64 -7.12 -3.99 -4.63
C GLY A 64 -8.20 -4.82 -3.93
N GLY A 65 -8.84 -4.19 -2.94
CA GLY A 65 -10.08 -4.68 -2.34
C GLY A 65 -11.29 -4.65 -3.28
N PHE A 66 -12.51 -4.67 -2.72
CA PHE A 66 -13.76 -4.79 -3.49
C PHE A 66 -13.77 -6.03 -4.40
N ARG A 67 -13.32 -7.14 -3.83
CA ARG A 67 -13.41 -8.49 -4.38
C ARG A 67 -14.38 -9.25 -3.47
N GLY A 68 -15.24 -10.10 -4.02
CA GLY A 68 -16.23 -10.84 -3.22
C GLY A 68 -15.58 -11.63 -2.09
N ASN A 69 -14.93 -12.75 -2.42
CA ASN A 69 -14.16 -13.53 -1.46
C ASN A 69 -12.65 -13.35 -1.70
N TYR A 70 -12.00 -12.55 -0.84
CA TYR A 70 -10.58 -12.26 -1.00
C TYR A 70 -9.68 -13.50 -0.77
N GLU A 71 -10.10 -14.48 0.04
CA GLU A 71 -9.36 -15.74 0.21
C GLU A 71 -9.25 -16.53 -1.10
N THR A 72 -10.32 -16.55 -1.88
CA THR A 72 -10.29 -17.15 -3.22
C THR A 72 -9.51 -16.30 -4.21
N TYR A 73 -9.62 -14.96 -4.09
CA TYR A 73 -8.94 -14.03 -4.98
C TYR A 73 -7.41 -14.11 -4.91
N VAL A 74 -6.84 -14.36 -3.72
CA VAL A 74 -5.38 -14.57 -3.54
C VAL A 74 -4.84 -15.69 -4.43
N LYS A 75 -5.68 -16.68 -4.80
CA LYS A 75 -5.27 -17.81 -5.64
C LYS A 75 -5.27 -17.49 -7.13
N THR A 76 -5.79 -16.33 -7.55
CA THR A 76 -5.94 -15.96 -8.96
C THR A 76 -4.62 -15.51 -9.59
N GLY A 77 -4.55 -15.57 -10.92
CA GLY A 77 -3.41 -15.02 -11.67
C GLY A 77 -3.31 -13.49 -11.56
N GLU A 78 -4.43 -12.79 -11.39
CA GLU A 78 -4.43 -11.34 -11.20
C GLU A 78 -3.70 -10.94 -9.93
N PHE A 79 -4.06 -11.56 -8.80
CA PHE A 79 -3.37 -11.32 -7.53
C PHE A 79 -1.89 -11.66 -7.60
N ARG A 80 -1.53 -12.81 -8.22
CA ARG A 80 -0.13 -13.22 -8.39
C ARG A 80 0.70 -12.19 -9.16
N ARG A 81 0.18 -11.65 -10.28
CA ARG A 81 0.83 -10.55 -11.01
C ARG A 81 1.01 -9.30 -10.15
N GLY A 82 0.01 -8.94 -9.36
CA GLY A 82 0.11 -7.83 -8.42
C GLY A 82 1.21 -8.04 -7.37
N LEU A 83 1.32 -9.26 -6.85
CA LEU A 83 2.34 -9.62 -5.87
C LEU A 83 3.75 -9.64 -6.49
N GLU A 84 3.89 -10.14 -7.72
CA GLU A 84 5.15 -10.10 -8.47
C GLU A 84 5.64 -8.66 -8.67
N LYS A 85 4.78 -7.77 -9.16
CA LYS A 85 5.10 -6.33 -9.29
C LYS A 85 5.51 -5.71 -7.96
N LEU A 86 4.83 -6.06 -6.87
CA LEU A 86 5.18 -5.56 -5.54
C LEU A 86 6.57 -6.04 -5.08
N LEU A 87 6.93 -7.29 -5.39
CA LEU A 87 8.25 -7.84 -5.09
C LEU A 87 9.35 -7.24 -5.97
N GLU A 88 9.05 -6.90 -7.22
CA GLU A 88 9.97 -6.14 -8.09
C GLU A 88 10.25 -4.76 -7.52
N LEU A 89 9.22 -4.06 -7.02
CA LEU A 89 9.41 -2.77 -6.36
C LEU A 89 10.28 -2.89 -5.11
N GLU A 90 10.17 -3.96 -4.33
CA GLU A 90 11.06 -4.20 -3.18
C GLU A 90 12.54 -4.37 -3.60
N ARG A 91 12.80 -4.89 -4.80
CA ARG A 91 14.18 -5.02 -5.32
C ARG A 91 14.73 -3.66 -5.75
N SER A 92 13.88 -2.77 -6.24
CA SER A 92 14.26 -1.42 -6.69
C SER A 92 14.28 -0.39 -5.56
N TYR A 93 13.55 -0.62 -4.48
CA TYR A 93 13.39 0.31 -3.37
C TYR A 93 13.57 -0.39 -2.02
N GLU A 94 14.51 0.08 -1.21
CA GLU A 94 14.84 -0.53 0.09
C GLU A 94 13.64 -0.60 1.06
N VAL A 95 12.80 0.45 1.06
CA VAL A 95 11.61 0.59 1.93
C VAL A 95 10.37 0.90 1.10
N VAL A 96 9.47 -0.07 1.00
CA VAL A 96 8.21 0.01 0.26
C VAL A 96 7.03 0.02 1.22
N CYS A 97 6.14 1.01 1.13
CA CYS A 97 4.99 1.16 2.02
C CYS A 97 3.66 0.91 1.28
N LEU A 98 2.84 -0.02 1.77
CA LEU A 98 1.50 -0.28 1.24
C LEU A 98 0.49 0.72 1.80
N LEU A 99 -0.31 1.36 0.94
CA LEU A 99 -1.38 2.26 1.32
C LEU A 99 -2.76 1.64 1.04
N CYS A 100 -3.68 1.79 2.00
CA CYS A 100 -5.13 1.68 1.76
C CYS A 100 -5.89 2.65 2.67
N ARG A 101 -7.22 2.74 2.51
CA ARG A 101 -8.08 3.62 3.32
C ARG A 101 -8.18 3.15 4.77
N GLU A 102 -8.62 1.92 5.00
CA GLU A 102 -8.91 1.41 6.34
C GLU A 102 -7.69 1.55 7.27
N ARG A 103 -7.90 2.02 8.50
CA ARG A 103 -6.81 2.30 9.44
C ARG A 103 -6.06 1.02 9.76
N LYS A 104 -6.80 -0.02 10.18
CA LYS A 104 -6.24 -1.31 10.60
C LYS A 104 -6.29 -2.35 9.50
N SER A 105 -5.15 -2.93 9.16
CA SER A 105 -5.00 -3.99 8.17
C SER A 105 -5.92 -5.17 8.46
N LYS A 106 -6.14 -5.53 9.73
CA LYS A 106 -6.99 -6.67 10.14
C LYS A 106 -8.45 -6.57 9.65
N TYR A 107 -8.93 -5.36 9.42
CA TYR A 107 -10.29 -5.08 8.89
C TYR A 107 -10.30 -4.77 7.39
N CYS A 108 -9.15 -4.90 6.72
CA CYS A 108 -8.95 -4.53 5.35
C CYS A 108 -8.45 -5.72 4.51
N HIS A 109 -8.48 -5.58 3.19
CA HIS A 109 -7.85 -6.55 2.30
C HIS A 109 -6.33 -6.59 2.43
N ARG A 110 -5.70 -5.52 2.96
CA ARG A 110 -4.25 -5.47 3.21
C ARG A 110 -3.76 -6.69 4.01
N ARG A 111 -4.55 -7.23 4.95
CA ARG A 111 -4.16 -8.42 5.74
C ARG A 111 -3.76 -9.61 4.88
N TYR A 112 -4.39 -9.78 3.72
CA TYR A 112 -4.09 -10.88 2.81
C TYR A 112 -2.77 -10.65 2.08
N VAL A 113 -2.52 -9.44 1.59
CA VAL A 113 -1.24 -9.06 0.98
C VAL A 113 -0.10 -9.24 1.99
N ILE A 114 -0.28 -8.72 3.22
CA ILE A 114 0.68 -8.86 4.32
C ILE A 114 0.93 -10.33 4.65
N ARG A 115 -0.11 -11.17 4.68
CA ARG A 115 0.02 -12.61 4.92
C ARG A 115 0.86 -13.28 3.85
N GLU A 116 0.64 -12.99 2.58
CA GLU A 116 1.45 -13.57 1.49
C GLU A 116 2.90 -13.07 1.54
N LEU A 117 3.13 -11.79 1.82
CA LEU A 117 4.50 -11.27 2.05
C LEU A 117 5.20 -11.98 3.21
N ARG A 118 4.51 -12.20 4.33
CA ARG A 118 5.04 -12.93 5.49
C ARG A 118 5.33 -14.40 5.16
N ARG A 119 4.48 -15.06 4.37
CA ARG A 119 4.73 -16.43 3.86
C ARG A 119 5.99 -16.51 3.02
N LEU A 120 6.27 -15.48 2.24
CA LEU A 120 7.51 -15.31 1.47
C LEU A 120 8.70 -14.83 2.32
N ARG A 121 8.58 -14.87 3.66
CA ARG A 121 9.62 -14.46 4.63
C ARG A 121 10.05 -13.00 4.49
N ARG A 122 9.19 -12.13 3.94
CA ARG A 122 9.45 -10.69 3.90
C ARG A 122 9.07 -10.05 5.23
N LYS A 123 9.92 -9.14 5.72
CA LYS A 123 9.64 -8.32 6.90
C LYS A 123 8.56 -7.29 6.55
N VAL A 124 7.48 -7.28 7.33
CA VAL A 124 6.37 -6.33 7.19
C VAL A 124 6.08 -5.66 8.53
N VAL A 125 6.15 -4.33 8.57
CA VAL A 125 5.79 -3.51 9.74
C VAL A 125 4.46 -2.79 9.49
N GLU A 126 3.54 -2.86 10.43
CA GLU A 126 2.20 -2.26 10.31
C GLU A 126 2.16 -0.94 11.10
N LEU A 127 1.85 0.16 10.42
CA LEU A 127 1.90 1.54 10.91
C LEU A 127 0.49 2.04 11.32
N GLU A 128 -0.17 1.22 12.14
CA GLU A 128 -1.58 1.38 12.55
C GLU A 128 -1.83 2.47 13.60
#